data_AF-A0AAE6SVN7-F1
#
_entry.id   AF-A0AAE6SVN7-F1
#
_cell.length_a   1.000
_cell.length_b   1.000
_cell.length_c   1.000
_cell.angle_alpha   90.00
_cell.angle_beta   90.00
_cell.angle_gamma   90.00
#
_symmetry.space_group_name_H-M   'P 1'
#
loop_
_entity.id
_entity.type
_entity.pdbx_description
1 polymer ?
#
loop_
_entity_poly.entity_id
_entity_poly.type
_entity_poly.pdbx_seq_one_letter_code
_entity_poly.pdbx_strand_id
1 'polypeptide(L)'
;MSIEVSQINKMELAEKLESYLSGKVGHEAIKSYAWSLSDESPKEPTANEKVFWSSVFSIIHLADDEHWEDGCTQRDLGELLIQLKGGNI
;
A
#
# COMPACT_ATOMS: atom_id res chain seq x y z
N MET A 1 -9.00 5.91 -17.58
CA MET A 1 -9.79 6.63 -16.55
C MET A 1 -9.09 6.34 -15.25
N SER A 2 -8.82 7.35 -14.42
CA SER A 2 -8.26 7.14 -13.08
C SER A 2 -9.35 6.63 -12.14
N ILE A 3 -9.06 5.62 -11.32
CA ILE A 3 -9.86 5.30 -10.13
C ILE A 3 -10.07 6.58 -9.32
N GLU A 4 -11.32 6.84 -8.93
CA GLU A 4 -11.62 7.81 -7.87
C GLU A 4 -11.27 7.16 -6.53
N VAL A 5 -10.21 7.63 -5.87
CA VAL A 5 -9.79 7.06 -4.59
C VAL A 5 -10.76 7.52 -3.50
N SER A 6 -11.63 6.60 -3.09
CA SER A 6 -12.58 6.80 -2.00
C SER A 6 -12.07 6.19 -0.69
N GLN A 7 -12.84 6.36 0.40
CA GLN A 7 -12.58 5.68 1.67
C GLN A 7 -12.68 4.16 1.54
N ILE A 8 -13.53 3.64 0.64
CA ILE A 8 -13.66 2.19 0.41
C ILE A 8 -12.34 1.65 -0.14
N ASN A 9 -11.75 2.31 -1.14
CA ASN A 9 -10.49 1.86 -1.74
C ASN A 9 -9.34 1.89 -0.74
N LYS A 10 -9.28 2.91 0.12
CA LYS A 10 -8.28 2.98 1.20
C LYS A 10 -8.41 1.81 2.17
N MET A 11 -9.64 1.47 2.56
CA MET A 11 -9.91 0.34 3.45
C MET A 11 -9.57 -1.00 2.81
N GLU A 12 -9.92 -1.20 1.53
CA GLU A 12 -9.54 -2.41 0.78
C GLU A 12 -8.02 -2.59 0.71
N LEU A 13 -7.29 -1.50 0.40
CA LEU A 13 -5.82 -1.52 0.39
C LEU A 13 -5.25 -1.79 1.80
N ALA A 14 -5.84 -1.20 2.84
CA ALA A 14 -5.43 -1.44 4.23
C ALA A 14 -5.62 -2.91 4.63
N GLU A 15 -6.74 -3.54 4.28
CA GLU A 15 -7.00 -4.96 4.58
C GLU A 15 -6.01 -5.89 3.84
N LYS A 16 -5.68 -5.56 2.58
CA LYS A 16 -4.66 -6.30 1.82
C LYS A 16 -3.27 -6.14 2.44
N LEU A 17 -2.91 -4.93 2.83
CA LEU A 17 -1.63 -4.63 3.46
C LEU A 17 -1.48 -5.32 4.83
N GLU A 18 -2.55 -5.34 5.64
CA GLU A 18 -2.59 -6.07 6.90
C GLU A 18 -2.49 -7.60 6.71
N SER A 19 -3.13 -8.13 5.66
CA SER A 19 -3.00 -9.54 5.29
C SER A 19 -1.57 -9.90 4.88
N TYR A 20 -0.88 -8.99 4.19
CA TYR A 20 0.53 -9.15 3.84
C TYR A 20 1.44 -9.08 5.07
N LEU A 21 1.33 -8.05 5.90
CA LEU A 21 2.15 -7.88 7.10
C LEU A 21 1.94 -8.99 8.15
N SER A 22 0.78 -9.65 8.14
CA SER A 22 0.52 -10.83 8.97
C SER A 22 0.95 -12.17 8.35
N GLY A 23 1.56 -12.16 7.17
CA GLY A 23 2.05 -13.35 6.46
C GLY A 23 0.97 -14.19 5.76
N LYS A 24 -0.28 -13.71 5.70
CA LYS A 24 -1.37 -14.41 4.99
C LYS A 24 -1.28 -14.25 3.47
N VAL A 25 -0.60 -13.20 3.01
CA VAL A 25 -0.33 -12.91 1.60
C VAL A 25 1.18 -12.79 1.45
N GLY A 26 1.74 -13.40 0.40
CA GLY A 26 3.18 -13.32 0.11
C GLY A 26 3.56 -12.12 -0.76
N HIS A 27 4.86 -11.86 -0.87
CA HIS A 27 5.48 -10.76 -1.62
C HIS A 27 4.92 -10.62 -3.05
N GLU A 28 4.94 -11.69 -3.84
CA GLU A 28 4.48 -11.65 -5.24
C GLU A 28 2.99 -11.32 -5.36
N ALA A 29 2.17 -11.83 -4.45
CA ALA A 29 0.73 -11.60 -4.49
C ALA A 29 0.37 -10.15 -4.16
N ILE A 30 1.01 -9.54 -3.16
CA ILE A 30 0.76 -8.14 -2.80
C ILE A 30 1.33 -7.18 -3.86
N LYS A 31 2.49 -7.50 -4.46
CA LYS A 31 3.05 -6.72 -5.58
C LYS A 31 2.16 -6.77 -6.81
N SER A 32 1.67 -7.95 -7.20
CA SER A 32 0.77 -8.10 -8.34
C SER A 32 -0.51 -7.28 -8.17
N TYR A 33 -1.08 -7.29 -6.96
CA TYR A 33 -2.20 -6.42 -6.62
C TYR A 33 -1.85 -4.93 -6.76
N ALA A 34 -0.73 -4.47 -6.20
CA ALA A 34 -0.32 -3.07 -6.31
C ALA A 34 -0.04 -2.63 -7.75
N TRP A 35 0.62 -3.48 -8.56
CA TRP A 35 0.83 -3.22 -9.99
C TRP A 35 -0.48 -3.10 -10.77
N SER A 36 -1.51 -3.88 -10.42
CA SER A 36 -2.83 -3.75 -11.05
C SER A 36 -3.51 -2.41 -10.80
N LEU A 37 -3.11 -1.67 -9.76
CA LEU A 37 -3.61 -0.34 -9.43
C LEU A 37 -2.75 0.78 -10.01
N SER A 38 -1.44 0.55 -10.19
CA SER A 38 -0.49 1.62 -10.52
C SER A 38 -0.75 2.27 -11.87
N ASP A 39 -1.33 1.54 -12.82
CA ASP A 39 -1.69 2.08 -14.16
C ASP A 39 -2.75 3.19 -14.07
N GLU A 40 -3.50 3.25 -12.98
CA GLU A 40 -4.54 4.23 -12.75
C GLU A 40 -4.06 5.44 -11.93
N SER A 41 -2.79 5.44 -11.52
CA SER A 41 -2.23 6.50 -10.69
C SER A 41 -2.24 7.85 -11.41
N PRO A 42 -2.79 8.91 -10.80
CA PRO A 42 -2.73 10.24 -11.38
C PRO A 42 -1.28 10.75 -11.36
N LYS A 43 -0.93 11.62 -12.32
CA LYS A 43 0.38 12.29 -12.32
C LYS A 43 0.64 13.06 -11.03
N GLU A 44 -0.41 13.67 -10.48
CA GLU A 44 -0.38 14.41 -9.23
C GLU A 44 -1.57 13.98 -8.35
N PRO A 45 -1.35 13.15 -7.33
CA PRO A 45 -2.36 12.81 -6.34
C PRO A 45 -2.82 14.03 -5.55
N THR A 46 -4.11 14.15 -5.29
CA THR A 46 -4.62 15.15 -4.33
C THR A 46 -4.16 14.80 -2.91
N ALA A 47 -4.23 15.75 -1.97
CA ALA A 47 -3.82 15.54 -0.59
C ALA A 47 -4.51 14.33 0.07
N ASN A 48 -5.78 14.07 -0.27
CA ASN A 48 -6.54 12.94 0.26
C ASN A 48 -6.09 11.59 -0.34
N GLU A 49 -5.45 11.59 -1.50
CA GLU A 49 -5.08 10.38 -2.23
C GLU A 49 -3.61 10.01 -2.04
N LYS A 50 -2.78 10.95 -1.56
CA LYS A 50 -1.35 10.76 -1.35
C LYS A 50 -1.04 9.47 -0.61
N VAL A 51 -1.69 9.24 0.52
CA VAL A 51 -1.45 8.03 1.34
C VAL A 51 -1.76 6.76 0.55
N PHE A 52 -2.86 6.74 -0.21
CA PHE A 52 -3.24 5.57 -1.01
C PHE A 52 -2.17 5.25 -2.06
N TRP A 53 -1.77 6.25 -2.86
CA TRP A 53 -0.78 6.03 -3.92
C TRP A 53 0.62 5.77 -3.36
N SER A 54 1.01 6.45 -2.27
CA SER A 54 2.24 6.14 -1.55
C SER A 54 2.27 4.70 -1.07
N SER A 55 1.16 4.16 -0.56
CA SER A 55 1.05 2.75 -0.18
C SER A 55 1.20 1.82 -1.37
N VAL A 56 0.53 2.09 -2.48
CA VAL A 56 0.66 1.29 -3.73
C VAL A 56 2.12 1.22 -4.18
N PHE A 57 2.79 2.38 -4.30
CA PHE A 57 4.19 2.40 -4.73
C PHE A 57 5.13 1.78 -3.70
N SER A 58 4.91 2.01 -2.41
CA SER A 58 5.77 1.42 -1.37
C SER A 58 5.66 -0.11 -1.36
N ILE A 59 4.47 -0.67 -1.58
CA ILE A 59 4.30 -2.11 -1.74
C ILE A 59 5.15 -2.63 -2.91
N ILE A 60 5.08 -1.96 -4.07
CA ILE A 60 5.83 -2.38 -5.26
C ILE A 60 7.34 -2.46 -4.99
N HIS A 61 7.88 -1.52 -4.20
CA HIS A 61 9.32 -1.41 -3.95
C HIS A 61 9.81 -2.22 -2.75
N LEU A 62 8.98 -2.41 -1.72
CA LEU A 62 9.41 -2.99 -0.44
C LEU A 62 8.96 -4.44 -0.26
N ALA A 63 8.04 -4.96 -1.07
CA ALA A 63 7.56 -6.33 -0.90
C ALA A 63 8.50 -7.36 -1.56
N ASP A 64 9.66 -7.56 -0.96
CA ASP A 64 10.64 -8.60 -1.27
C ASP A 64 11.34 -9.10 0.00
N ASP A 65 12.15 -10.14 -0.15
CA ASP A 65 12.86 -10.79 0.95
C ASP A 65 13.91 -9.84 1.58
N GLU A 66 14.60 -9.03 0.77
CA GLU A 66 15.68 -8.14 1.23
C GLU A 66 15.17 -7.09 2.22
N HIS A 67 14.13 -6.35 1.85
CA HIS A 67 13.53 -5.33 2.71
C HIS A 67 12.69 -5.93 3.85
N TRP A 68 12.27 -7.19 3.71
CA TRP A 68 11.60 -7.90 4.79
C TRP A 68 12.59 -8.32 5.88
N GLU A 69 13.78 -8.79 5.49
CA GLU A 69 14.82 -9.22 6.42
C GLU A 69 15.46 -8.05 7.18
N ASP A 70 15.60 -6.88 6.54
CA ASP A 70 16.17 -5.68 7.18
C ASP A 70 15.17 -4.88 8.04
N GLY A 71 13.87 -5.24 7.98
CA GLY A 71 12.80 -4.64 8.77
C GLY A 71 12.16 -3.38 8.17
N CYS A 72 12.66 -2.87 7.03
CA CYS A 72 12.14 -1.66 6.40
C CYS A 72 10.69 -1.85 5.93
N THR A 73 10.37 -3.01 5.36
CA THR A 73 9.04 -3.32 4.86
C THR A 73 7.99 -3.25 5.95
N GLN A 74 8.26 -3.83 7.11
CA GLN A 74 7.32 -3.87 8.22
C GLN A 74 7.14 -2.48 8.85
N ARG A 75 8.23 -1.70 8.95
CA ARG A 75 8.19 -0.32 9.47
C ARG A 75 7.37 0.58 8.55
N ASP A 76 7.78 0.71 7.29
CA ASP A 76 7.26 1.74 6.39
C ASP A 76 5.84 1.40 5.94
N LEU A 77 5.56 0.14 5.61
CA LEU A 77 4.20 -0.28 5.28
C LEU A 77 3.29 -0.31 6.52
N GLY A 78 3.84 -0.53 7.71
CA GLY A 78 3.08 -0.43 8.97
C GLY A 78 2.60 1.01 9.24
N GLU A 79 3.47 2.00 9.05
CA GLU A 79 3.09 3.42 9.16
C GLU A 79 2.04 3.81 8.12
N LEU A 80 2.20 3.36 6.88
CA LEU A 80 1.23 3.59 5.82
C LEU A 80 -0.12 2.92 6.10
N LEU A 81 -0.12 1.72 6.70
CA LEU A 81 -1.33 1.04 7.15
C LEU A 81 -2.09 1.86 8.20
N ILE A 82 -1.39 2.46 9.16
CA ILE A 82 -1.99 3.33 10.18
C ILE A 82 -2.64 4.55 9.52
N GLN A 83 -1.94 5.21 8.59
CA GLN A 83 -2.48 6.37 7.87
C GLN A 83 -3.69 6.01 6.99
N LEU A 84 -3.67 4.86 6.32
CA LEU A 84 -4.81 4.38 5.52
C LEU A 84 -6.05 4.15 6.39
N LYS A 85 -5.88 3.65 7.62
CA LYS A 85 -6.94 3.46 8.61
C LYS A 85 -7.37 4.77 9.30
N GLY A 86 -6.78 5.92 8.94
CA GLY A 86 -7.10 7.22 9.52
C GLY A 86 -6.44 7.53 10.86
N GLY A 87 -5.39 6.79 11.23
CA GLY A 87 -4.57 7.12 12.39
C GLY A 87 -3.68 8.33 12.12
N ASN A 88 -3.52 9.18 13.14
CA ASN A 88 -2.49 10.23 13.14
C ASN A 88 -1.19 9.67 13.73
N ILE A 89 -0.07 9.87 13.04
CA ILE A 89 1.29 9.59 13.52
C ILE A 89 1.93 10.89 13.98
#